data_AF-A0A1F5B141-F1
#
_entry.id   AF-A0A1F5B141-F1
#
_cell.length_a   1.000
_cell.length_b   1.000
_cell.length_c   1.000
_cell.angle_alpha   90.00
_cell.angle_beta   90.00
_cell.angle_gamma   90.00
#
_symmetry.space_group_name_H-M   'P 1'
#
loop_
_entity.id
_entity.type
_entity.pdbx_description
1 polymer ?
#
loop_
_entity_poly.entity_id
_entity_poly.type
_entity_poly.pdbx_seq_one_letter_code
_entity_poly.pdbx_strand_id
1 'polypeptide(L)'
;MRAILLQRWDDVEYGKERIRSFLCWSNLVEGRGDEKLKPSRSSMLGAFNWLRKYFRWKKYIILVPKTKVYDVPFRVGFYSKQLGVCKISTAVRNASDGPFAMRMGPEDCHFFVVGKASIELAVAEYIRKDLDFF
;
A
#
# COMPACT_ATOMS: atom_id res chain seq x y z
N MET A 1 4.94 4.58 25.69
CA MET A 1 5.24 4.87 24.26
C MET A 1 4.91 3.64 23.43
N ARG A 2 3.98 3.72 22.47
CA ARG A 2 3.80 2.64 21.48
C ARG A 2 4.97 2.72 20.51
N ALA A 3 5.75 1.65 20.40
CA ALA A 3 6.84 1.57 19.44
C ALA A 3 6.28 1.83 18.03
N ILE A 4 6.84 2.81 17.32
CA ILE A 4 6.53 3.03 15.91
C ILE A 4 7.07 1.82 15.17
N LEU A 5 6.19 0.87 14.85
CA LEU A 5 6.52 -0.26 13.98
C LEU A 5 6.73 0.28 12.57
N LEU A 6 8.01 0.56 12.25
CA LEU A 6 8.41 0.89 10.88
C LEU A 6 8.05 -0.30 9.99
N GLN A 7 7.14 -0.07 9.06
CA GLN A 7 6.71 -1.07 8.10
C GLN A 7 7.87 -1.38 7.14
N ARG A 8 8.44 -2.59 7.23
CA ARG A 8 9.45 -3.07 6.28
C ARG A 8 8.77 -3.69 5.05
N TRP A 9 9.41 -3.53 3.90
CA TRP A 9 8.92 -3.95 2.59
C TRP A 9 9.94 -4.86 1.91
N ASP A 10 9.48 -6.01 1.42
CA ASP A 10 10.27 -6.98 0.65
C ASP A 10 9.91 -6.86 -0.84
N ASP A 11 10.90 -6.95 -1.72
CA ASP A 11 10.68 -7.03 -3.17
C ASP A 11 10.12 -8.40 -3.55
N VAL A 12 9.09 -8.42 -4.38
CA VAL A 12 8.42 -9.65 -4.83
C VAL A 12 7.97 -9.52 -6.28
N GLU A 13 7.65 -10.64 -6.91
CA GLU A 13 6.97 -10.64 -8.21
C GLU A 13 5.52 -11.04 -8.03
N TYR A 14 4.61 -10.23 -8.57
CA TYR A 14 3.18 -10.49 -8.45
C TYR A 14 2.79 -11.80 -9.15
N GLY A 15 2.02 -12.65 -8.46
CA GLY A 15 1.51 -13.90 -9.03
C GLY A 15 2.51 -15.07 -9.07
N LYS A 16 3.75 -14.89 -8.59
CA LYS A 16 4.68 -16.02 -8.41
C LYS A 16 4.36 -16.82 -7.14
N GLU A 17 4.58 -18.13 -7.19
CA GLU A 17 3.76 -19.12 -6.48
C GLU A 17 3.90 -19.22 -4.95
N ARG A 18 4.81 -18.52 -4.26
CA ARG A 18 4.90 -18.63 -2.78
C ARG A 18 5.62 -17.46 -2.13
N ILE A 19 4.94 -16.75 -1.22
CA ILE A 19 5.57 -15.81 -0.29
C ILE A 19 5.46 -16.39 1.12
N ARG A 20 6.53 -17.01 1.64
CA ARG A 20 6.65 -17.47 3.05
C ARG A 20 5.35 -18.07 3.63
N SER A 21 4.77 -19.08 2.99
CA SER A 21 3.50 -19.77 3.34
C SER A 21 2.16 -19.08 3.00
N PHE A 22 2.17 -17.87 2.45
CA PHE A 22 1.00 -17.25 1.83
C PHE A 22 0.91 -17.68 0.37
N LEU A 23 -0.27 -18.14 -0.04
CA LEU A 23 -0.47 -18.88 -1.30
C LEU A 23 -1.50 -18.21 -2.21
N CYS A 24 -2.46 -17.50 -1.62
CA CYS A 24 -3.57 -16.92 -2.36
C CYS A 24 -3.33 -15.43 -2.58
N TRP A 25 -3.30 -15.01 -3.84
CA TRP A 25 -3.26 -13.60 -4.22
C TRP A 25 -4.68 -13.08 -4.40
N SER A 26 -4.96 -11.87 -3.94
CA SER A 26 -6.23 -11.20 -4.21
C SER A 26 -6.31 -10.69 -5.65
N ASN A 27 -7.47 -10.14 -6.02
CA ASN A 27 -7.56 -9.22 -7.15
C ASN A 27 -6.66 -7.99 -6.95
N LEU A 28 -6.25 -7.38 -8.06
CA LEU A 28 -5.58 -6.09 -8.07
C LEU A 28 -6.61 -4.97 -7.96
N VAL A 29 -6.31 -4.02 -7.08
CA VAL A 29 -7.14 -2.83 -6.85
C VAL A 29 -6.36 -1.61 -7.26
N GLU A 30 -6.86 -0.87 -8.23
CA GLU A 30 -6.21 0.36 -8.70
C GLU A 30 -6.45 1.51 -7.71
N GLY A 31 -5.34 2.03 -7.18
CA GLY A 31 -5.31 3.25 -6.40
C GLY A 31 -4.79 4.41 -7.24
N ARG A 32 -5.63 5.43 -7.40
CA ARG A 32 -5.26 6.65 -8.14
C ARG A 32 -4.29 7.49 -7.33
N GLY A 33 -3.15 7.83 -7.90
CA GLY A 33 -2.13 8.71 -7.32
C GLY A 33 -2.64 10.13 -7.07
N ASP A 34 -1.79 10.98 -6.48
CA ASP A 34 -2.06 12.42 -6.38
C ASP A 34 -1.23 13.19 -7.41
N GLU A 35 -1.84 13.46 -8.57
CA GLU A 35 -1.16 14.15 -9.67
C GLU A 35 -0.60 15.52 -9.29
N LYS A 36 -1.19 16.17 -8.28
CA LYS A 36 -0.72 17.45 -7.73
C LYS A 36 0.69 17.35 -7.12
N LEU A 37 1.19 16.14 -6.87
CA LEU A 37 2.51 15.87 -6.30
C LEU A 37 3.55 15.51 -7.37
N LYS A 38 3.14 15.31 -8.63
CA LYS A 38 4.05 15.02 -9.75
C LYS A 38 5.02 16.21 -9.93
N PRO A 39 6.33 15.96 -10.11
CA PRO A 39 7.30 17.04 -10.31
C PRO A 39 6.99 17.80 -11.62
N SER A 40 6.95 19.14 -11.56
CA SER A 40 7.12 19.92 -12.78
C SER A 40 8.52 19.62 -13.34
N ARG A 41 8.63 19.44 -14.66
CA ARG A 41 9.89 19.09 -15.36
C ARG A 41 11.04 20.09 -15.15
N SER A 42 10.84 21.16 -14.38
CA SER A 42 11.72 22.33 -14.25
C SER A 42 12.52 22.46 -12.95
N SER A 43 12.44 21.53 -11.98
CA SER A 43 13.09 21.75 -10.67
C SER A 43 14.30 20.84 -10.43
N MET A 44 15.47 21.36 -10.81
CA MET A 44 16.82 20.79 -10.71
C MET A 44 17.39 20.76 -9.27
N LEU A 45 16.53 20.53 -8.26
CA LEU A 45 16.87 20.44 -6.82
C LEU A 45 16.36 19.10 -6.26
N GLY A 46 16.96 18.00 -6.74
CA GLY A 46 16.34 16.68 -6.80
C GLY A 46 16.07 15.93 -5.49
N ALA A 47 16.86 16.12 -4.42
CA ALA A 47 16.75 15.29 -3.21
C ALA A 47 15.94 15.93 -2.07
N PHE A 48 16.21 17.19 -1.73
CA PHE A 48 15.51 17.92 -0.66
C PHE A 48 14.02 18.15 -0.99
N ASN A 49 13.73 18.37 -2.27
CA ASN A 49 12.37 18.60 -2.75
C ASN A 49 11.55 17.29 -2.73
N TRP A 50 12.19 16.13 -2.88
CA TRP A 50 11.53 14.83 -2.77
C TRP A 50 11.15 14.49 -1.32
N LEU A 51 12.05 14.71 -0.35
CA LEU A 51 11.73 14.57 1.09
C LEU A 51 10.58 15.50 1.50
N ARG A 52 10.63 16.78 1.09
CA ARG A 52 9.53 17.74 1.35
C ARG A 52 8.22 17.33 0.68
N LYS A 53 8.28 16.70 -0.50
CA LYS A 53 7.09 16.14 -1.17
C LYS A 53 6.58 14.90 -0.46
N TYR A 54 7.42 14.04 0.07
CA TYR A 54 7.00 12.86 0.85
C TYR A 54 6.15 13.26 2.07
N PHE A 55 6.51 14.35 2.77
CA PHE A 55 5.68 14.95 3.83
C PHE A 55 4.34 15.54 3.33
N ARG A 56 4.22 15.80 2.02
CA ARG A 56 2.96 16.27 1.39
C ARG A 56 2.09 15.12 0.86
N TRP A 57 2.53 13.87 0.96
CA TRP A 57 1.74 12.70 0.56
C TRP A 57 0.67 12.43 1.62
N LYS A 58 -0.40 13.24 1.56
CA LYS A 58 -1.50 13.27 2.52
C LYS A 58 -2.72 12.46 2.04
N LYS A 59 -2.67 11.95 0.81
CA LYS A 59 -3.72 11.11 0.24
C LYS A 59 -3.52 9.68 0.71
N TYR A 60 -4.61 9.05 1.14
CA TYR A 60 -4.66 7.65 1.51
C TYR A 60 -5.81 6.98 0.76
N ILE A 61 -5.60 5.72 0.41
CA ILE A 61 -6.66 4.82 -0.04
C ILE A 61 -7.04 3.92 1.13
N ILE A 62 -8.34 3.78 1.38
CA ILE A 62 -8.88 2.87 2.38
C ILE A 62 -9.28 1.58 1.67
N LEU A 63 -8.65 0.47 2.09
CA LEU A 63 -8.81 -0.85 1.51
C LEU A 63 -9.51 -1.77 2.52
N VAL A 64 -10.40 -2.61 2.01
CA VAL A 64 -11.19 -3.54 2.82
C VAL A 64 -10.91 -4.96 2.34
N PRO A 65 -10.34 -5.83 3.20
CA PRO A 65 -10.26 -7.25 2.90
C PRO A 65 -11.66 -7.88 3.04
N LYS A 66 -12.11 -8.58 2.01
CA LYS A 66 -13.36 -9.33 1.99
C LYS A 66 -13.03 -10.82 1.96
N THR A 67 -13.47 -11.53 2.98
CA THR A 67 -13.33 -12.99 3.05
C THR A 67 -14.46 -13.58 3.88
N LYS A 68 -14.77 -14.84 3.63
CA LYS A 68 -15.76 -15.61 4.41
C LYS A 68 -15.19 -16.14 5.73
N VAL A 69 -13.87 -16.10 5.88
CA VAL A 69 -13.15 -16.64 7.03
C VAL A 69 -12.55 -15.47 7.83
N TYR A 70 -13.03 -15.28 9.05
CA TYR A 70 -12.73 -14.07 9.83
C TYR A 70 -11.27 -13.94 10.26
N ASP A 71 -10.56 -15.05 10.47
CA ASP A 71 -9.19 -15.06 10.99
C ASP A 71 -8.17 -15.56 9.96
N VAL A 72 -8.23 -15.01 8.75
CA VAL A 72 -7.24 -15.30 7.71
C VAL A 72 -6.11 -14.28 7.81
N PRO A 73 -4.87 -14.71 8.10
CA PRO A 73 -3.72 -13.83 8.05
C PRO A 73 -3.40 -13.49 6.59
N PHE A 74 -3.04 -12.23 6.36
CA PHE A 74 -2.60 -11.72 5.08
C PHE A 74 -1.50 -10.67 5.20
N ARG A 75 -0.84 -10.41 4.08
CA ARG A 75 0.13 -9.34 3.90
C ARG A 75 -0.33 -8.41 2.79
N VAL A 76 -0.07 -7.12 2.95
CA VAL A 76 -0.44 -6.10 1.97
C VAL A 76 0.73 -5.87 1.02
N GLY A 77 0.46 -5.80 -0.27
CA GLY A 77 1.44 -5.43 -1.28
C GLY A 77 0.93 -4.33 -2.20
N PHE A 78 1.87 -3.76 -2.95
CA PHE A 78 1.57 -2.84 -4.02
C PHE A 78 2.50 -3.09 -5.21
N TYR A 79 2.01 -2.75 -6.39
CA TYR A 79 2.74 -2.73 -7.64
C TYR A 79 2.63 -1.35 -8.28
N SER A 80 3.78 -0.72 -8.49
CA SER A 80 3.89 0.53 -9.24
C SER A 80 4.32 0.23 -10.67
N LYS A 81 3.40 0.39 -11.63
CA LYS A 81 3.70 0.20 -13.07
C LYS A 81 4.81 1.13 -13.55
N GLN A 82 4.81 2.38 -13.09
CA GLN A 82 5.78 3.37 -13.54
C GLN A 82 7.20 3.11 -13.05
N LEU A 83 7.36 2.65 -11.80
CA LEU A 83 8.67 2.32 -11.25
C LEU A 83 9.09 0.90 -11.59
N GLY A 84 8.16 0.06 -12.07
CA GLY A 84 8.41 -1.36 -12.30
C GLY A 84 8.66 -2.14 -11.01
N VAL A 85 8.17 -1.63 -9.87
CA VAL A 85 8.47 -2.18 -8.54
C VAL A 85 7.21 -2.80 -7.93
N CYS A 86 7.34 -4.04 -7.45
CA CYS A 86 6.33 -4.74 -6.68
C CYS A 86 6.90 -5.06 -5.30
N LYS A 87 6.23 -4.60 -4.24
CA LYS A 87 6.66 -4.84 -2.86
C LYS A 87 5.52 -5.41 -2.03
N ILE A 88 5.89 -6.20 -1.04
CA ILE A 88 4.97 -6.69 -0.01
C ILE A 88 5.45 -6.28 1.37
N SER A 89 4.51 -5.98 2.26
CA SER A 89 4.82 -5.68 3.65
C SER A 89 5.21 -6.94 4.40
N THR A 90 6.23 -6.81 5.24
CA THR A 90 6.60 -7.83 6.24
C THR A 90 5.56 -7.99 7.35
N ALA A 91 4.74 -6.95 7.58
CA ALA A 91 3.71 -6.97 8.60
C ALA A 91 2.56 -7.91 8.19
N VAL A 92 2.17 -8.77 9.11
CA VAL A 92 1.01 -9.66 8.96
C VAL A 92 -0.19 -8.98 9.61
N ARG A 93 -1.34 -9.07 8.94
CA ARG A 93 -2.64 -8.56 9.39
C ARG A 93 -3.66 -9.68 9.34
N ASN A 94 -4.77 -9.51 10.06
CA ASN A 94 -5.92 -10.40 9.97
C ASN A 94 -7.11 -9.68 9.33
N ALA A 95 -7.97 -10.42 8.64
CA ALA A 95 -9.18 -9.85 8.04
C ALA A 95 -10.12 -9.23 9.09
N SER A 96 -10.12 -9.79 10.31
CA SER A 96 -10.82 -9.27 11.49
C SER A 96 -10.34 -7.89 11.95
N ASP A 97 -9.14 -7.44 11.57
CA ASP A 97 -8.63 -6.10 11.91
C ASP A 97 -9.42 -4.97 11.21
N GLY A 98 -10.23 -5.32 10.21
CA GLY A 98 -11.06 -4.39 9.46
C GLY A 98 -10.30 -3.58 8.38
N PRO A 99 -10.89 -2.47 7.91
CA PRO A 99 -10.32 -1.64 6.86
C PRO A 99 -8.95 -1.07 7.22
N PHE A 100 -8.15 -0.81 6.19
CA PHE A 100 -6.83 -0.22 6.39
C PHE A 100 -6.47 0.85 5.38
N ALA A 101 -5.70 1.83 5.84
CA ALA A 101 -5.22 2.91 5.02
C ALA A 101 -3.84 2.58 4.43
N MET A 102 -3.68 2.87 3.14
CA MET A 102 -2.39 2.87 2.46
C MET A 102 -2.10 4.28 1.95
N ARG A 103 -0.90 4.80 2.23
CA ARG A 103 -0.49 6.12 1.75
C ARG A 103 -0.27 6.07 0.24
N MET A 104 -0.83 7.05 -0.46
CA MET A 104 -0.71 7.19 -1.91
C MET A 104 0.39 8.18 -2.28
N GLY A 105 1.26 7.76 -3.19
CA GLY A 105 2.24 8.63 -3.83
C GLY A 105 1.65 9.45 -4.99
N PRO A 106 2.48 10.17 -5.75
CA PRO A 106 2.06 10.90 -6.94
C PRO A 106 1.54 9.98 -8.05
N GLU A 107 2.00 8.72 -8.04
CA GLU A 107 1.72 7.76 -9.10
C GLU A 107 0.59 6.80 -8.74
N ASP A 108 -0.04 6.27 -9.78
CA ASP A 108 -1.02 5.21 -9.67
C ASP A 108 -0.32 3.90 -9.25
N CYS A 109 -0.92 3.21 -8.29
CA CYS A 109 -0.43 1.94 -7.76
C CYS A 109 -1.56 0.92 -7.78
N HIS A 110 -1.22 -0.34 -8.06
CA HIS A 110 -2.15 -1.44 -7.87
C HIS A 110 -1.86 -2.06 -6.50
N PHE A 111 -2.88 -2.21 -5.69
CA PHE A 111 -2.80 -2.84 -4.38
C PHE A 111 -3.33 -4.26 -4.44
N PHE A 112 -2.75 -5.13 -3.62
CA PHE A 112 -3.19 -6.50 -3.46
C PHE A 112 -2.89 -6.98 -2.05
N VAL A 113 -3.47 -8.12 -1.69
CA VAL A 113 -3.08 -8.87 -0.50
C VAL A 113 -2.66 -10.28 -0.89
N VAL A 114 -1.78 -10.86 -0.08
CA VAL A 114 -1.42 -12.28 -0.17
C VAL A 114 -1.81 -12.95 1.14
N GLY A 115 -2.74 -13.89 1.06
CA GLY A 115 -3.36 -14.57 2.18
C GLY A 115 -2.99 -16.05 2.27
N LYS A 116 -3.22 -16.65 3.43
CA LYS A 116 -3.22 -18.12 3.58
C LYS A 116 -4.48 -18.78 3.00
N ALA A 117 -5.53 -18.00 2.78
CA ALA A 117 -6.75 -18.38 2.10
C ALA A 117 -7.19 -17.26 1.15
N SER A 118 -8.24 -17.50 0.37
CA SER A 118 -8.78 -16.52 -0.57
C SER A 118 -9.31 -15.28 0.17
N ILE A 119 -8.80 -14.12 -0.24
CA ILE A 119 -9.21 -12.80 0.24
C ILE A 119 -9.36 -11.93 -1.00
N GLU A 120 -10.54 -11.34 -1.15
CA GLU A 120 -10.79 -10.29 -2.14
C GLU A 120 -10.47 -8.93 -1.51
N LEU A 121 -9.97 -8.00 -2.30
CA LEU A 121 -9.66 -6.65 -1.85
C LEU A 121 -10.57 -5.64 -2.57
N ALA A 122 -11.13 -4.71 -1.80
CA ALA A 122 -11.96 -3.64 -2.35
C ALA A 122 -11.48 -2.26 -1.86
N VAL A 123 -11.71 -1.23 -2.67
CA VAL A 123 -11.61 0.17 -2.22
C VAL A 123 -12.88 0.53 -1.47
N ALA A 124 -12.75 1.01 -0.24
CA ALA A 124 -13.87 1.69 0.43
C ALA A 124 -13.95 3.14 0.01
N GLU A 125 -12.86 3.89 0.18
CA GLU A 125 -12.84 5.33 -0.06
C GLU A 125 -11.41 5.87 -0.20
N TYR A 126 -11.31 7.15 -0.53
CA TYR A 126 -10.07 7.93 -0.50
C TYR A 126 -10.20 9.05 0.52
N ILE A 127 -9.21 9.17 1.38
CA ILE A 127 -9.16 10.25 2.38
C ILE A 127 -7.91 11.11 2.19
N ARG A 128 -8.01 12.39 2.52
CA ARG A 128 -6.85 13.27 2.70
C ARG A 128 -6.75 13.63 4.17
N LYS A 129 -5.64 13.31 4.82
CA LYS A 129 -5.36 13.70 6.20
C LYS A 129 -4.09 14.53 6.26
N ASP A 130 -4.23 15.75 6.77
CA ASP A 130 -3.10 16.49 7.31
C ASP A 130 -2.63 15.71 8.54
N LEU A 131 -1.46 15.09 8.48
CA LEU A 131 -0.86 14.53 9.68
C LEU A 131 -0.39 15.69 10.54
N ASP A 132 -1.22 16.07 11.51
CA ASP A 132 -0.72 16.70 12.72
C ASP A 132 0.16 15.65 13.40
N PHE A 133 1.47 15.82 13.28
CA PHE A 133 2.44 15.01 14.01
C PHE A 133 2.24 15.31 15.50
N PHE A 134 1.73 14.34 16.26
CA PHE A 134 1.89 14.26 17.72
C PHE A 134 3.13 13.44 18.05
#